data_AF-A0A3A1R329-F1
#
_entry.id   AF-A0A3A1R329-F1
#
_cell.length_a   1.000
_cell.length_b   1.000
_cell.length_c   1.000
_cell.angle_alpha   90.00
_cell.angle_beta   90.00
_cell.angle_gamma   90.00
#
_symmetry.space_group_name_H-M   'P 1'
#
loop_
_entity.id
_entity.type
_entity.pdbx_description
1 polymer ?
#
loop_
_entity_poly.entity_id
_entity_poly.type
_entity_poly.pdbx_seq_one_letter_code
_entity_poly.pdbx_strand_id
1 'polypeptide(L)'
;MIDTLKHVKSELEQALANPSDHNLDHCVNELLKAKTNDGEHKKMMDDIVNSVTHVMHAQPRLREYGTNISSNNAFKEAYNAVDQAIDTLSH
;
A
#
# COMPACT_ATOMS: atom_id res chain seq x y z
N MET A 1 -6.30 11.38 -7.06
CA MET A 1 -5.51 10.15 -7.24
C MET A 1 -4.16 10.27 -6.55
N ILE A 2 -3.31 11.24 -6.92
CA ILE A 2 -2.01 11.45 -6.27
C ILE A 2 -2.13 11.66 -4.76
N ASP A 3 -3.10 12.45 -4.31
CA ASP A 3 -3.32 12.65 -2.86
C ASP A 3 -3.66 11.35 -2.13
N THR A 4 -4.45 10.48 -2.76
CA THR A 4 -4.76 9.13 -2.25
C THR A 4 -3.48 8.29 -2.14
N LEU A 5 -2.62 8.30 -3.16
CA LEU A 5 -1.36 7.56 -3.11
C LEU A 5 -0.42 8.10 -2.03
N LYS A 6 -0.31 9.42 -1.87
CA LYS A 6 0.49 10.04 -0.80
C LYS A 6 -0.03 9.69 0.60
N HIS A 7 -1.35 9.67 0.77
CA HIS A 7 -1.98 9.23 2.01
C HIS A 7 -1.65 7.77 2.31
N VAL A 8 -1.90 6.87 1.35
CA VAL A 8 -1.59 5.43 1.47
C VAL A 8 -0.11 5.18 1.78
N LYS A 9 0.80 5.94 1.15
CA LYS A 9 2.23 5.87 1.44
C LYS A 9 2.53 6.15 2.91
N SER A 10 1.96 7.21 3.46
CA SER A 10 2.14 7.58 4.87
C SER A 10 1.57 6.51 5.81
N GLU A 11 0.38 5.97 5.49
CA GLU A 11 -0.23 4.90 6.27
C GLU A 11 0.59 3.60 6.25
N LEU A 12 1.24 3.27 5.12
CA LEU A 12 2.18 2.14 5.03
C LEU A 12 3.41 2.34 5.92
N GLU A 13 3.98 3.55 5.96
CA GLU A 13 5.11 3.87 6.84
C GLU A 13 4.73 3.75 8.32
N GLN A 14 3.56 4.29 8.68
CA GLN A 14 3.05 4.21 10.05
C GLN A 14 2.70 2.77 10.45
N ALA A 15 2.09 1.99 9.56
CA ALA A 15 1.76 0.59 9.79
C ALA A 15 3.02 -0.30 9.90
N LEU A 16 4.13 0.06 9.25
CA LEU A 16 5.41 -0.61 9.45
C LEU A 16 6.04 -0.26 10.81
N ALA A 17 5.96 1.02 11.20
CA ALA A 17 6.49 1.49 12.49
C ALA A 17 5.68 0.96 13.69
N ASN A 18 4.35 0.96 13.56
CA ASN A 18 3.38 0.59 14.60
C ASN A 18 2.27 -0.32 14.02
N PRO A 19 2.56 -1.61 13.72
CA PRO A 19 1.61 -2.52 13.08
C PRO A 19 0.36 -2.84 13.90
N SER A 20 0.35 -2.51 15.19
CA SER A 20 -0.78 -2.69 16.11
C SER A 20 -1.84 -1.60 16.01
N ASP A 21 -1.46 -0.38 15.63
CA ASP A 21 -2.32 0.80 15.75
C ASP A 21 -2.84 1.34 14.41
N HIS A 22 -2.42 0.77 13.28
CA HIS A 22 -2.86 1.24 11.95
C HIS A 22 -3.57 0.14 11.18
N ASN A 23 -4.72 0.47 10.60
CA ASN A 23 -5.48 -0.46 9.77
C ASN A 23 -5.46 -0.02 8.31
N LEU A 24 -4.92 -0.87 7.44
CA LEU A 24 -4.82 -0.64 6.01
C LEU A 24 -6.13 -0.93 5.23
N ASP A 25 -7.19 -1.43 5.88
CA ASP A 25 -8.51 -1.63 5.27
C ASP A 25 -9.04 -0.35 4.60
N HIS A 26 -8.82 0.81 5.23
CA HIS A 26 -9.22 2.09 4.67
C HIS A 26 -8.42 2.44 3.41
N CYS A 27 -7.11 2.20 3.42
CA CYS A 27 -6.21 2.44 2.30
C CYS A 27 -6.64 1.64 1.05
N VAL A 28 -6.96 0.35 1.22
CA VAL A 28 -7.43 -0.50 0.12
C VAL A 28 -8.73 0.07 -0.48
N ASN A 29 -9.67 0.49 0.36
CA ASN A 29 -10.93 1.09 -0.11
C ASN A 29 -10.70 2.42 -0.85
N GLU A 30 -9.79 3.27 -0.39
CA GLU A 30 -9.45 4.50 -1.09
C GLU A 30 -8.81 4.24 -2.45
N LEU A 31 -7.88 3.28 -2.53
CA LEU A 31 -7.25 2.87 -3.79
C LEU A 31 -8.27 2.32 -4.79
N LEU A 32 -9.20 1.49 -4.33
CA LEU A 32 -10.29 0.96 -5.17
C LEU A 32 -11.20 2.07 -5.72
N LYS A 33 -11.45 3.12 -4.94
CA LYS A 33 -12.20 4.30 -5.39
C LYS A 33 -11.39 5.19 -6.33
N ALA A 34 -10.09 5.31 -6.08
CA ALA A 34 -9.17 6.11 -6.90
C ALA A 34 -8.79 5.42 -8.21
N LYS A 35 -9.01 4.09 -8.31
CA LYS A 35 -8.73 3.30 -9.50
C LYS A 35 -9.53 3.81 -10.69
N THR A 36 -8.81 4.24 -11.72
CA THR A 36 -9.39 4.61 -13.01
C THR A 36 -9.45 3.37 -13.91
N ASN A 37 -10.42 3.36 -14.82
CA ASN A 37 -10.49 2.37 -15.90
C ASN A 37 -9.64 2.78 -17.11
N ASP A 38 -8.82 3.82 -16.97
CA ASP A 38 -7.92 4.28 -18.01
C ASP A 38 -6.77 3.29 -18.20
N GLY A 39 -6.56 2.84 -19.43
CA GLY A 39 -5.72 1.68 -19.74
C GLY A 39 -4.25 1.88 -19.36
N GLU A 40 -3.77 3.13 -19.40
CA GLU A 40 -2.40 3.49 -19.05
C GLU A 40 -2.12 3.30 -17.55
N HIS A 41 -3.06 3.68 -16.70
CA HIS A 41 -2.90 3.69 -15.25
C HIS A 41 -3.54 2.50 -14.54
N LYS A 42 -4.45 1.77 -15.21
CA LYS A 42 -5.19 0.65 -14.64
C LYS A 42 -4.27 -0.44 -14.09
N LYS A 43 -3.26 -0.86 -14.88
CA LYS A 43 -2.34 -1.92 -14.47
C LYS A 43 -1.53 -1.51 -13.24
N MET A 44 -0.99 -0.30 -13.24
CA MET A 44 -0.25 0.25 -12.11
C MET A 44 -1.13 0.31 -10.85
N MET A 45 -2.38 0.78 -10.96
CA MET A 45 -3.27 0.83 -9.80
C MET A 45 -3.69 -0.57 -9.32
N ASP A 46 -3.86 -1.53 -10.23
CA ASP A 46 -4.11 -2.93 -9.88
C ASP A 46 -2.94 -3.53 -9.09
N ASP A 47 -1.71 -3.26 -9.53
CA ASP A 47 -0.49 -3.71 -8.84
C ASP A 47 -0.38 -3.10 -7.43
N ILE A 48 -0.73 -1.81 -7.28
CA ILE A 48 -0.75 -1.13 -5.98
C ILE A 48 -1.82 -1.72 -5.06
N VAL A 49 -3.06 -1.88 -5.53
CA VAL A 49 -4.16 -2.46 -4.75
C VAL A 49 -3.79 -3.86 -4.26
N ASN A 50 -3.23 -4.68 -5.14
CA ASN A 50 -2.80 -6.04 -4.79
C ASN A 50 -1.69 -6.03 -3.73
N SER A 51 -0.70 -5.14 -3.89
CA SER A 51 0.42 -5.02 -2.95
C SER A 51 -0.05 -4.57 -1.57
N VAL A 52 -0.89 -3.53 -1.50
CA VAL A 52 -1.43 -3.02 -0.22
C VAL A 52 -2.37 -4.04 0.44
N THR A 53 -3.16 -4.78 -0.34
CA THR A 53 -3.99 -5.88 0.17
C THR A 53 -3.13 -7.01 0.75
N HIS A 54 -2.02 -7.35 0.10
CA HIS A 54 -1.09 -8.35 0.61
C HIS A 54 -0.49 -7.93 1.95
N VAL A 55 -0.07 -6.67 2.08
CA VAL A 55 0.42 -6.09 3.32
C VAL A 55 -0.63 -6.13 4.42
N MET A 56 -1.86 -5.71 4.12
CA MET A 56 -3.00 -5.77 5.05
C MET A 56 -3.21 -7.19 5.62
N HIS A 57 -3.12 -8.22 4.78
CA HIS A 57 -3.23 -9.62 5.23
C HIS A 57 -1.97 -10.13 5.97
N ALA A 58 -0.80 -9.56 5.72
CA ALA A 58 0.43 -9.91 6.42
C ALA A 58 0.55 -9.23 7.79
N GLN A 59 -0.08 -8.06 7.96
CA GLN A 59 -0.01 -7.25 9.17
C GLN A 59 -0.44 -7.97 10.47
N PRO A 60 -1.50 -8.80 10.51
CA PRO A 60 -1.80 -9.60 11.70
C PRO A 60 -0.63 -10.49 12.14
N ARG A 61 0.13 -11.05 11.19
CA ARG A 61 1.31 -11.89 11.51
C ARG A 61 2.45 -11.06 12.07
N LEU A 62 2.63 -9.82 11.61
CA LEU A 62 3.57 -8.89 12.24
C LEU A 62 3.19 -8.56 13.68
N ARG A 63 1.90 -8.37 13.96
CA ARG A 63 1.41 -8.09 15.32
C ARG A 63 1.68 -9.26 16.26
N GLU A 64 1.44 -10.49 15.81
CA GLU A 64 1.57 -11.70 16.64
C GLU A 64 3.02 -12.16 16.81
N TYR A 65 3.84 -12.11 15.75
CA TYR A 65 5.17 -12.72 15.73
C TYR A 65 6.32 -11.70 15.61
N GLY A 66 6.01 -10.40 15.56
CA GLY A 66 6.98 -9.35 15.30
C GLY A 66 7.47 -9.34 13.86
N THR A 67 8.53 -8.60 13.60
CA THR A 67 9.07 -8.37 12.26
C THR A 67 9.73 -9.64 11.69
N ASN A 68 9.03 -10.36 10.81
CA ASN A 68 9.61 -11.43 10.01
C ASN A 68 9.99 -10.93 8.60
N ILE A 69 10.98 -11.59 7.97
CA ILE A 69 11.53 -11.19 6.66
C ILE A 69 10.43 -11.05 5.61
N SER A 70 9.46 -11.97 5.60
CA SER A 70 8.37 -11.99 4.63
C SER A 70 7.45 -10.78 4.73
N SER A 71 7.06 -10.37 5.94
CA SER A 71 6.20 -9.20 6.09
C SER A 71 6.94 -7.90 5.76
N ASN A 72 8.22 -7.79 6.11
CA ASN A 72 9.05 -6.64 5.71
C ASN A 72 9.16 -6.52 4.19
N ASN A 73 9.31 -7.63 3.48
CA ASN A 73 9.37 -7.62 2.02
C ASN A 73 8.04 -7.15 1.41
N ALA A 74 6.89 -7.64 1.92
CA ALA A 74 5.59 -7.19 1.46
C ALA A 74 5.37 -5.67 1.66
N PHE A 75 5.75 -5.13 2.82
CA PHE A 75 5.69 -3.69 3.08
C PHE A 75 6.58 -2.90 2.12
N LYS A 76 7.81 -3.35 1.90
CA LYS A 76 8.75 -2.70 0.99
C LYS A 76 8.25 -2.70 -0.46
N GLU A 77 7.68 -3.82 -0.91
CA GLU A 77 7.07 -3.93 -2.24
C GLU A 77 5.90 -2.96 -2.41
N ALA A 78 4.97 -2.92 -1.45
CA ALA A 78 3.85 -1.99 -1.49
C ALA A 78 4.29 -0.52 -1.45
N TYR A 79 5.23 -0.18 -0.59
CA TYR A 79 5.77 1.17 -0.50
C TYR A 79 6.41 1.61 -1.81
N ASN A 80 7.27 0.77 -2.40
CA ASN A 80 7.94 1.07 -3.65
C ASN A 80 6.94 1.23 -4.81
N ALA A 81 5.91 0.38 -4.88
CA ALA A 81 4.88 0.48 -5.92
C ALA A 81 4.09 1.79 -5.81
N VAL A 82 3.74 2.21 -4.60
CA VAL A 82 3.06 3.49 -4.36
C VAL A 82 3.96 4.67 -4.70
N ASP A 83 5.25 4.62 -4.32
CA ASP A 83 6.23 5.67 -4.58
C ASP A 83 6.45 5.86 -6.09
N GLN A 84 6.68 4.77 -6.83
CA GLN A 84 6.81 4.80 -8.29
C GLN A 84 5.57 5.36 -8.99
N ALA A 85 4.37 5.06 -8.47
CA ALA A 85 3.13 5.59 -9.02
C ALA A 85 2.96 7.09 -8.77
N ILE A 86 3.37 7.58 -7.59
CA ILE A 86 3.40 9.02 -7.30
C ILE A 86 4.36 9.72 -8.25
N ASP A 87 5.57 9.18 -8.44
CA ASP A 87 6.57 9.75 -9.34
C ASP A 87 6.08 9.80 -10.79
N THR A 88 5.47 8.71 -11.26
CA THR A 88 4.93 8.58 -12.63
C THR A 88 3.81 9.57 -12.87
N LEU A 89 2.88 9.73 -11.91
CA LEU A 89 1.74 10.65 -12.06
C LEU A 89 2.10 12.12 -11.83
N SER A 90 3.27 12.39 -11.24
CA SER A 90 3.76 13.76 -10.99
C SER A 90 4.61 14.31 -12.13
N HIS A 91 4.89 13.51 -13.17
CA HIS A 91 5.59 13.89 -14.40
C HIS A 91 4.66 13.87 -15.61
#